data_AF-A0A2S9FRF0-F1
#
_entry.id   AF-A0A2S9FRF0-F1
#
_cell.length_a   1.000
_cell.length_b   1.000
_cell.length_c   1.000
_cell.angle_alpha   90.00
_cell.angle_beta   90.00
_cell.angle_gamma   90.00
#
_symmetry.space_group_name_H-M   'P 1'
#
loop_
_entity.id
_entity.type
_entity.pdbx_description
1 polymer ?
#
loop_
_entity_poly.entity_id
_entity_poly.type
_entity_poly.pdbx_seq_one_letter_code
_entity_poly.pdbx_strand_id
1 'polypeptide(L)'
;GAGKTTLMLHLNGVLSASEGTVEIGGTVLSRTTLRDIRRRVGLVFQDPDDQLFMPTLAQDVAFGPANFGVRGAELDDRVARALEVVSMTDLAARSP
;
A
#
# COMPACT_ATOMS: atom_id res chain seq x y z
N GLY A 1 11.35 12.40 -18.32
CA GLY A 1 11.25 11.03 -17.77
C GLY A 1 12.60 10.50 -17.34
N ALA A 2 13.10 10.91 -16.18
CA ALA A 2 14.38 10.43 -15.64
C ALA A 2 14.28 9.04 -14.95
N GLY A 3 13.19 8.29 -15.17
CA GLY A 3 13.01 6.96 -14.58
C GLY A 3 12.54 6.90 -13.12
N LYS A 4 12.15 8.02 -12.48
CA LYS A 4 11.76 8.04 -11.05
C LYS A 4 10.60 7.09 -10.72
N THR A 5 9.51 7.14 -11.50
CA THR A 5 8.37 6.23 -11.33
C THR A 5 8.81 4.78 -11.51
N THR A 6 9.59 4.50 -12.55
CA THR A 6 10.15 3.16 -12.79
C THR A 6 10.97 2.67 -11.61
N LEU A 7 11.84 3.52 -11.04
CA LEU A 7 12.62 3.20 -9.86
C LEU A 7 11.72 2.86 -8.66
N MET A 8 10.73 3.70 -8.36
CA MET A 8 9.80 3.45 -7.24
C MET A 8 9.02 2.14 -7.41
N LEU A 9 8.58 1.82 -8.63
CA LEU A 9 7.87 0.57 -8.92
C LEU A 9 8.76 -0.68 -8.78
N HIS A 10 10.08 -0.55 -8.98
CA HIS A 10 11.02 -1.65 -8.67
C HIS A 10 11.19 -1.84 -7.17
N LEU A 11 11.19 -0.76 -6.37
CA LEU A 11 11.40 -0.84 -4.92
C LEU A 11 10.29 -1.61 -4.17
N ASN A 12 9.04 -1.58 -4.65
CA ASN A 12 7.95 -2.39 -4.06
C ASN A 12 7.65 -3.69 -4.84
N GLY A 13 8.39 -3.96 -5.91
CA GLY A 13 8.23 -5.14 -6.75
C GLY A 13 6.96 -5.16 -7.60
N VAL A 14 6.42 -4.01 -7.99
CA VAL A 14 5.47 -3.91 -9.11
C VAL A 14 6.18 -4.21 -10.43
N LEU A 15 7.39 -3.67 -10.60
CA LEU A 15 8.29 -4.04 -11.69
C LEU A 15 9.40 -4.97 -11.18
N SER A 16 9.77 -5.94 -12.00
CA SER A 16 10.93 -6.80 -11.78
C SER A 16 12.09 -6.33 -12.65
N ALA A 17 13.27 -6.21 -12.06
CA ALA A 17 14.46 -5.82 -12.80
C ALA A 17 14.87 -6.94 -13.76
N SER A 18 15.23 -6.58 -15.00
CA SER A 18 15.84 -7.51 -15.95
C SER A 18 17.26 -7.89 -15.56
N GLU A 19 17.99 -6.95 -14.94
CA GLU A 19 19.34 -7.10 -14.43
C GLU A 19 19.49 -6.35 -13.10
N GLY A 20 20.42 -6.81 -12.25
CA GLY A 20 20.66 -6.25 -10.92
C GLY A 20 19.73 -6.84 -9.85
N THR A 21 19.84 -6.29 -8.63
CA THR A 21 19.06 -6.73 -7.46
C THR A 21 18.52 -5.54 -6.70
N VAL A 22 17.35 -5.74 -6.08
CA VAL A 22 16.76 -4.80 -5.12
C VAL A 22 16.77 -5.48 -3.76
N GLU A 23 17.31 -4.80 -2.75
CA GLU A 23 17.33 -5.28 -1.38
C GLU A 23 16.69 -4.24 -0.46
N ILE A 24 15.74 -4.68 0.37
CA ILE A 24 15.02 -3.82 1.31
C ILE A 24 15.27 -4.35 2.72
N GLY A 25 16.10 -3.63 3.50
CA GLY A 25 16.40 -3.97 4.88
C GLY A 25 16.94 -5.40 5.06
N GLY A 26 17.97 -5.77 4.30
CA GLY A 26 18.55 -7.12 4.36
C GLY A 26 17.82 -8.20 3.55
N THR A 27 16.66 -7.87 2.96
CA THR A 27 15.83 -8.85 2.23
C THR A 27 15.87 -8.58 0.74
N VAL A 28 16.46 -9.51 -0.01
CA VAL A 28 16.47 -9.46 -1.48
C VAL A 28 15.06 -9.65 -2.02
N LEU A 29 14.67 -8.81 -2.97
CA LEU A 29 13.37 -8.86 -3.62
C LEU A 29 13.30 -10.04 -4.58
N SER A 30 12.36 -10.94 -4.32
CA SER A 30 12.06 -12.10 -5.14
C SER A 30 10.59 -12.48 -4.98
N ARG A 31 10.11 -13.46 -5.76
CA ARG A 31 8.71 -13.93 -5.69
C ARG A 31 8.33 -14.43 -4.29
N THR A 32 9.25 -15.05 -3.57
CA THR A 32 8.98 -15.62 -2.23
C THR A 32 9.00 -14.56 -1.13
N THR A 33 9.77 -13.48 -1.30
CA THR A 33 9.91 -12.40 -0.32
C THR A 33 8.98 -11.21 -0.58
N LEU A 34 8.36 -11.16 -1.76
CA LEU A 34 7.53 -10.03 -2.22
C LEU A 34 6.43 -9.64 -1.22
N ARG A 35 5.77 -10.63 -0.62
CA ARG A 35 4.70 -10.38 0.35
C ARG A 35 5.20 -9.65 1.58
N ASP A 36 6.38 -9.99 2.08
CA ASP A 36 6.97 -9.35 3.25
C ASP A 36 7.56 -7.98 2.94
N ILE A 37 8.12 -7.82 1.74
CA ILE A 37 8.58 -6.50 1.25
C ILE A 37 7.41 -5.53 1.14
N ARG A 38 6.28 -5.95 0.56
CA ARG A 38 5.08 -5.10 0.40
C ARG A 38 4.39 -4.73 1.72
N ARG A 39 4.72 -5.40 2.83
CA ARG A 39 4.31 -4.95 4.18
C ARG A 39 5.14 -3.78 4.70
N ARG A 40 6.38 -3.64 4.22
CA ARG A 40 7.34 -2.63 4.66
C ARG A 40 7.39 -1.42 3.73
N VAL A 41 7.12 -1.64 2.44
CA VAL A 41 7.21 -0.63 1.39
C VAL A 41 5.82 -0.38 0.81
N GLY A 42 5.18 0.69 1.27
CA GLY A 42 3.98 1.25 0.64
C GLY A 42 4.34 2.14 -0.55
N LEU A 43 3.41 2.26 -1.51
CA LEU A 43 3.52 3.16 -2.64
C LEU A 43 2.23 3.98 -2.75
N VAL A 44 2.36 5.29 -2.94
CA VAL A 44 1.25 6.19 -3.26
C VAL A 44 1.45 6.66 -4.70
N PHE A 45 0.44 6.44 -5.53
CA PHE A 45 0.50 6.77 -6.96
C PHE A 45 0.31 8.28 -7.19
N GLN A 46 0.70 8.74 -8.38
CA GLN A 46 0.58 10.16 -8.75
C GLN A 46 -0.87 10.57 -8.98
N ASP A 47 -1.64 9.68 -9.62
CA ASP A 47 -3.07 9.82 -9.79
C ASP A 47 -3.78 9.04 -8.67
N PRO A 48 -4.61 9.68 -7.83
CA PRO A 48 -5.37 8.96 -6.80
C PRO A 48 -6.36 7.95 -7.40
N ASP A 49 -6.89 8.19 -8.60
CA ASP A 49 -7.87 7.30 -9.25
C ASP A 49 -7.25 5.93 -9.61
N ASP A 50 -5.92 5.85 -9.73
CA ASP A 50 -5.19 4.60 -9.97
C ASP A 50 -5.15 3.69 -8.73
N GLN A 51 -5.52 4.19 -7.54
CA GLN A 51 -5.38 3.48 -6.28
C GLN A 51 -6.69 3.33 -5.49
N LEU A 52 -7.71 4.14 -5.78
CA LEU A 52 -8.99 4.13 -5.09
C LEU A 52 -9.99 3.23 -5.84
N PHE A 53 -10.53 2.21 -5.17
CA PHE A 53 -11.44 1.25 -5.84
C PHE A 53 -12.54 0.69 -4.93
N MET A 54 -12.60 1.11 -3.66
CA MET A 54 -13.67 0.69 -2.75
C MET A 54 -14.80 1.72 -2.67
N PRO A 55 -16.04 1.30 -2.35
CA PRO A 55 -17.20 2.20 -2.31
C PRO A 55 -17.13 3.32 -1.27
N THR A 56 -16.30 3.16 -0.24
CA THR A 56 -16.11 4.17 0.82
C THR A 56 -14.65 4.29 1.22
N LEU A 57 -14.26 5.47 1.71
CA LEU A 57 -12.90 5.73 2.22
C LEU A 57 -12.48 4.73 3.30
N ALA A 58 -13.36 4.38 4.24
CA ALA A 58 -13.06 3.39 5.27
C ALA A 58 -12.77 2.00 4.68
N GLN A 59 -13.54 1.59 3.66
CA GLN A 59 -13.33 0.31 3.01
C GLN A 59 -12.04 0.29 2.18
N ASP A 60 -11.68 1.41 1.54
CA ASP A 60 -10.45 1.54 0.76
C ASP A 60 -9.21 1.41 1.66
N VAL A 61 -9.20 2.15 2.77
CA VAL A 61 -8.14 2.06 3.80
C VAL A 61 -8.07 0.67 4.43
N ALA A 62 -9.21 -0.01 4.62
CA ALA A 62 -9.28 -1.36 5.19
C ALA A 62 -8.67 -2.44 4.27
N PHE A 63 -8.64 -2.21 2.94
CA PHE A 63 -8.25 -3.21 1.95
C PHE A 63 -6.84 -3.76 2.20
N GLY A 64 -5.86 -2.89 2.44
CA GLY A 64 -4.47 -3.27 2.68
C GLY A 64 -4.31 -4.18 3.92
N PRO A 65 -4.68 -3.71 5.12
CA PRO A 65 -4.61 -4.53 6.34
C PRO A 65 -5.41 -5.84 6.25
N ALA A 66 -6.60 -5.83 5.65
CA ALA A 66 -7.43 -7.02 5.49
C ALA A 66 -6.76 -8.09 4.59
N ASN A 67 -6.08 -7.66 3.53
CA ASN A 67 -5.28 -8.54 2.66
C ASN A 67 -4.05 -9.13 3.36
N PHE A 68 -3.55 -8.47 4.41
CA PHE A 68 -2.51 -9.02 5.27
C PHE A 68 -3.02 -9.90 6.40
N GLY A 69 -4.34 -10.04 6.53
CA GLY A 69 -5.00 -10.96 7.47
C GLY A 69 -5.55 -10.29 8.73
N VAL A 70 -5.50 -8.96 8.84
CA VAL A 70 -6.09 -8.24 9.97
C VAL A 70 -7.61 -8.24 9.85
N ARG A 71 -8.32 -8.47 10.96
CA ARG A 71 -9.79 -8.63 10.99
C ARG A 71 -10.41 -8.11 12.29
N GLY A 72 -11.73 -7.94 12.27
CA GLY A 72 -12.53 -7.61 13.44
C GLY A 72 -12.15 -6.25 14.03
N ALA A 73 -12.27 -6.11 15.36
CA ALA A 73 -11.98 -4.86 16.07
C ALA A 73 -10.57 -4.31 15.77
N GLU A 74 -9.58 -5.18 15.57
CA GLU A 74 -8.22 -4.73 15.22
C GLU A 74 -8.17 -4.04 13.85
N LEU A 75 -8.96 -4.52 12.88
CA LEU A 75 -9.07 -3.87 11.57
C LEU A 75 -9.75 -2.51 11.71
N ASP A 76 -10.84 -2.47 12.46
CA ASP A 76 -11.63 -1.25 12.68
C ASP A 76 -10.78 -0.15 13.35
N ASP A 77 -10.01 -0.52 14.39
CA ASP A 77 -9.11 0.39 15.09
C ASP A 77 -7.99 0.93 14.17
N ARG A 78 -7.42 0.06 13.32
CA ARG A 78 -6.38 0.49 12.37
C ARG A 78 -6.93 1.45 11.32
N VAL A 79 -8.14 1.21 10.82
CA VAL A 79 -8.80 2.10 9.85
C VAL A 79 -9.12 3.44 10.48
N ALA A 80 -9.73 3.44 11.68
CA ALA A 80 -10.05 4.67 12.41
C ALA A 80 -8.80 5.52 12.65
N ARG A 81 -7.72 4.91 13.14
CA ARG A 81 -6.45 5.61 13.37
C ARG A 81 -5.81 6.12 12.08
N ALA A 82 -5.88 5.38 10.98
CA ALA A 82 -5.35 5.82 9.70
C ALA A 82 -6.08 7.06 9.17
N LEU A 83 -7.41 7.07 9.24
CA LEU A 83 -8.23 8.22 8.85
C LEU A 83 -8.01 9.44 9.77
N GLU A 84 -7.82 9.21 11.06
CA GLU A 84 -7.50 10.27 12.03
C GLU A 84 -6.17 10.97 11.70
N VAL A 85 -5.12 10.19 11.38
CA VAL A 85 -3.78 10.72 11.06
C VAL A 85 -3.80 11.68 9.86
N VAL A 86 -4.73 11.49 8.94
CA VAL A 86 -4.90 12.35 7.74
C VAL A 86 -6.10 13.30 7.85
N SER A 87 -6.72 13.41 9.03
CA SER A 87 -7.87 14.29 9.29
C SER A 87 -9.09 14.02 8.39
N MET A 88 -9.38 12.74 8.12
CA MET A 88 -10.50 12.31 7.26
C MET A 88 -11.56 11.47 8.00
N THR A 89 -11.53 11.43 9.32
CA THR A 89 -12.47 10.64 10.15
C THR A 89 -13.93 10.87 9.77
N ASP A 90 -14.35 12.13 9.60
CA ASP A 90 -15.73 12.49 9.28
C ASP A 90 -16.16 12.12 7.84
N LEU A 91 -15.21 11.72 7.00
CA LEU A 91 -15.44 11.33 5.62
C LEU A 91 -15.46 9.80 5.44
N ALA A 92 -15.29 9.02 6.50
CA ALA A 92 -15.14 7.56 6.45
C ALA A 92 -16.17 6.83 5.55
N ALA A 93 -17.43 7.27 5.58
CA ALA A 93 -18.52 6.65 4.81
C ALA A 93 -18.74 7.26 3.41
N ARG A 94 -17.94 8.25 3.00
CA ARG A 94 -18.03 8.86 1.66
C ARG A 94 -17.30 8.02 0.63
N SER A 95 -17.77 8.10 -0.61
CA SER A 95 -16.99 7.67 -1.77
C SER A 95 -15.65 8.41 -1.77
N PRO A 96 -14.55 7.70 -2.08
CA PRO A 96 -13.27 8.33 -2.39
C PRO A 96 -13.40 9.37 -3.51
#